data_AF-A0A1U8B282-F1
#
_entry.id   AF-A0A1U8B282-F1
#
_cell.length_a   1.000
_cell.length_b   1.000
_cell.length_c   1.000
_cell.angle_alpha   90.00
_cell.angle_beta   90.00
_cell.angle_gamma   90.00
#
_symmetry.space_group_name_H-M   'P 1'
#
loop_
_entity.id
_entity.type
_entity.pdbx_description
1 polymer ?
#
loop_
_entity_poly.entity_id
_entity_poly.type
_entity_poly.pdbx_seq_one_letter_code
_entity_poly.pdbx_strand_id
1 'polypeptide(L)'
;MINNLILLLQIILGHLAVLPMPTLAAVFLSIDCGSSDSFTDANNITWVRDHPYITSGVNQIVQSADNSSVARQYTTRRVFPIRKKNCYSIGEVGKGERVLLRAYFYYGIYRDETSSAPTFDLQFDGNHWATVDNSSADPFYYEAIYLTRFASISVCVAKNEGYPDDVPFISAIEVRSLHLGMYRGVDSTYPLYIYDRSNYGENETVRYPKDKYDRIWYPLPSAKDFVTVKNNISISVKNLPDEPPETVLRTALYNQNSSDSYLCITFSNLTANMYTIFYFSELLKLNSSKQRSFSIYMNGENISPQIIPPHKKGLEYNFTTNKSASGDEYNARYCLNRTANSTLPPIINALEMYEIGSVLTDGTDIKHVKALSLLQKFFVQLQDWSGDPCLPNGFPWDWVQCTDSDTPQIIALNLSNYGLQGSLPDFSALDTLQIIDLHNNSLSGEIPSFLGNFPNLTTLNLANNNFSGSIPSSITDNTELKFDATGNMYLLCTSNQSCSNSRNATLSTPPPPGTLILPPPTNSYSHSKISKKFSIINGIVFLLVVLVYY
;
A
#
# COMPACT_ATOMS: atom_id res chain seq x y z
N MET A 1 -16.99 47.01 34.97
CA MET A 1 -15.96 45.95 34.87
C MET A 1 -16.41 44.72 34.06
N ILE A 2 -17.71 44.39 34.00
CA ILE A 2 -18.20 43.21 33.26
C ILE A 2 -18.20 43.41 31.73
N ASN A 3 -18.48 44.62 31.22
CA ASN A 3 -18.51 44.89 29.78
C ASN A 3 -17.13 44.85 29.09
N ASN A 4 -16.04 45.15 29.81
CA ASN A 4 -14.69 45.06 29.24
C ASN A 4 -14.19 43.62 29.16
N LEU A 5 -14.73 42.71 29.98
CA LEU A 5 -14.37 41.29 29.97
C LEU A 5 -15.05 40.54 28.80
N ILE A 6 -16.27 40.93 28.44
CA ILE A 6 -17.01 40.37 27.29
C ILE A 6 -16.38 40.83 25.97
N LEU A 7 -15.93 42.09 25.88
CA LEU A 7 -15.23 42.59 24.70
C LEU A 7 -13.84 41.92 24.53
N LEU A 8 -13.13 41.64 25.63
CA LEU A 8 -11.88 40.88 25.59
C LEU A 8 -12.10 39.42 25.14
N LEU A 9 -13.17 38.76 25.61
CA LEU A 9 -13.50 37.40 25.18
C LEU A 9 -13.86 37.32 23.69
N GLN A 10 -14.55 38.33 23.16
CA GLN A 10 -14.90 38.37 21.73
C GLN A 10 -13.68 38.64 20.83
N ILE A 11 -12.68 39.38 21.32
CA ILE A 11 -11.41 39.59 20.60
C ILE A 11 -10.53 38.33 20.67
N ILE A 12 -10.58 37.57 21.77
CA ILE A 12 -9.86 36.28 21.91
C ILE A 12 -10.51 35.18 21.05
N LEU A 13 -11.85 35.15 20.93
CA LEU A 13 -12.55 34.25 20.02
C LEU A 13 -12.43 34.66 18.54
N GLY A 14 -12.20 35.95 18.24
CA GLY A 14 -11.90 36.44 16.88
C GLY A 14 -10.43 36.27 16.46
N HIS A 15 -9.56 35.84 17.37
CA HIS A 15 -8.14 35.57 17.13
C HIS A 15 -7.72 34.12 17.38
N LEU A 16 -8.67 33.18 17.52
CA LEU A 16 -8.44 31.86 16.98
C LEU A 16 -8.37 32.00 15.46
N ALA A 17 -7.22 32.45 14.99
CA ALA A 17 -6.77 32.14 13.65
C ALA A 17 -7.07 30.66 13.46
N VAL A 18 -7.87 30.37 12.42
CA VAL A 18 -7.79 29.09 11.74
C VAL A 18 -6.33 28.98 11.33
N LEU A 19 -5.50 28.46 12.24
CA LEU A 19 -4.23 27.89 11.86
C LEU A 19 -4.63 26.89 10.78
N PRO A 20 -4.19 27.05 9.52
CA PRO A 20 -4.33 25.96 8.59
C PRO A 20 -3.71 24.78 9.33
N MET A 21 -4.50 23.71 9.55
CA MET A 21 -3.90 22.42 9.91
C MET A 21 -2.68 22.29 9.00
N PRO A 22 -1.48 22.00 9.52
CA PRO A 22 -0.32 21.83 8.68
C PRO A 22 -0.73 20.79 7.65
N THR A 23 -1.00 21.24 6.42
CA THR A 23 -1.25 20.34 5.31
C THR A 23 0.07 19.62 5.21
N LEU A 24 0.09 18.32 5.55
CA LEU A 24 1.25 17.50 5.25
C LEU A 24 1.65 17.81 3.81
N ALA A 25 2.94 18.04 3.58
CA ALA A 25 3.42 18.31 2.24
C ALA A 25 2.95 17.16 1.35
N ALA A 26 2.42 17.49 0.16
CA ALA A 26 1.97 16.50 -0.80
C ALA A 26 3.07 15.45 -1.03
N VAL A 27 2.73 14.18 -0.83
CA VAL A 27 3.66 13.06 -0.93
C VAL A 27 4.11 12.92 -2.38
N PHE A 28 5.42 12.92 -2.58
CA PHE A 28 6.06 12.65 -3.87
C PHE A 28 7.29 11.77 -3.60
N LEU A 29 7.05 10.47 -3.47
CA LEU A 29 8.06 9.50 -3.02
C LEU A 29 8.28 8.41 -4.06
N SER A 30 9.53 8.13 -4.41
CA SER A 30 9.93 7.00 -5.25
C SER A 30 11.00 6.18 -4.53
N ILE A 31 10.75 4.88 -4.34
CA ILE A 31 11.60 3.95 -3.60
C ILE A 31 12.19 2.94 -4.58
N ASP A 32 13.52 2.85 -4.63
CA ASP A 32 14.29 1.85 -5.38
C ASP A 32 14.59 0.64 -4.46
N CYS A 33 13.86 -0.45 -4.66
CA CYS A 33 13.85 -1.59 -3.74
C CYS A 33 15.08 -2.48 -3.92
N GLY A 34 15.75 -2.82 -2.82
CA GLY A 34 17.00 -3.55 -2.80
C GLY A 34 18.24 -2.70 -3.11
N SER A 35 18.08 -1.41 -3.42
CA SER A 35 19.16 -0.53 -3.82
C SER A 35 20.05 -0.08 -2.64
N SER A 36 21.33 0.13 -2.93
CA SER A 36 22.33 0.52 -1.92
C SER A 36 22.56 2.02 -1.83
N ASP A 37 22.10 2.78 -2.81
CA ASP A 37 22.28 4.21 -2.96
C ASP A 37 21.00 4.87 -3.55
N SER A 38 20.97 6.19 -3.57
CA SER A 38 19.84 6.97 -4.10
C SER A 38 20.28 7.70 -5.36
N PHE A 39 19.36 7.97 -6.27
CA PHE A 39 19.67 8.65 -7.52
C PHE A 39 18.53 9.53 -8.01
N THR A 40 18.80 10.36 -9.00
CA THR A 40 17.77 11.13 -9.70
C THR A 40 17.77 10.73 -11.17
N ASP A 41 16.60 10.42 -11.70
CA ASP A 41 16.45 9.96 -13.08
C ASP A 41 16.35 11.11 -14.10
N ALA A 42 16.17 10.76 -15.37
CA ALA A 42 16.04 11.74 -16.47
C ALA A 42 14.75 12.59 -16.40
N ASN A 43 13.77 12.18 -15.59
CA ASN A 43 12.55 12.94 -15.33
C ASN A 43 12.70 13.89 -14.14
N ASN A 44 13.90 13.99 -13.53
CA ASN A 44 14.15 14.68 -12.27
C ASN A 44 13.38 14.09 -11.08
N ILE A 45 13.10 12.79 -11.09
CA ILE A 45 12.52 12.07 -9.96
C ILE A 45 13.65 11.49 -9.11
N THR A 46 13.65 11.82 -7.82
CA THR A 46 14.60 11.24 -6.86
C THR A 46 14.09 9.90 -6.35
N TRP A 47 14.87 8.86 -6.60
CA TRP A 47 14.66 7.50 -6.12
C TRP A 47 15.49 7.27 -4.87
N VAL A 48 14.83 7.05 -3.73
CA VAL A 48 15.47 6.80 -2.44
C VAL A 48 15.64 5.32 -2.18
N ARG A 49 16.57 4.99 -1.27
CA ARG A 49 16.73 3.61 -0.79
C ARG A 49 15.53 3.18 0.03
N ASP A 50 15.35 1.88 0.10
CA ASP A 50 14.17 1.24 0.67
C ASP A 50 14.28 0.88 2.16
N HIS A 51 15.51 0.83 2.69
CA HIS A 51 15.81 0.51 4.10
C HIS A 51 15.02 1.32 5.16
N PRO A 52 14.67 2.61 4.97
CA PRO A 52 13.83 3.33 5.93
C PRO A 52 12.39 2.83 6.02
N TYR A 53 11.91 2.12 5.00
CA TYR A 53 10.51 1.73 4.83
C TYR A 53 10.26 0.25 5.05
N ILE A 54 11.34 -0.56 5.09
CA ILE A 54 11.28 -1.99 5.35
C ILE A 54 12.57 -2.52 5.97
N THR A 55 12.45 -3.44 6.92
CA THR A 55 13.60 -4.04 7.63
C THR A 55 13.87 -5.48 7.21
N SER A 56 12.87 -6.17 6.64
CA SER A 56 12.97 -7.57 6.22
C SER A 56 13.43 -7.72 4.75
N GLY A 57 13.69 -8.96 4.35
CA GLY A 57 14.03 -9.31 2.96
C GLY A 57 15.52 -9.17 2.61
N VAL A 58 15.86 -9.65 1.42
CA VAL A 58 17.23 -9.72 0.90
C VAL A 58 17.30 -8.93 -0.40
N ASN A 59 18.32 -8.08 -0.52
CA ASN A 59 18.58 -7.30 -1.74
C ASN A 59 19.15 -8.23 -2.81
N GLN A 60 18.66 -8.13 -4.04
CA GLN A 60 19.18 -8.85 -5.21
C GLN A 60 19.44 -7.90 -6.37
N ILE A 61 20.49 -8.18 -7.15
CA ILE A 61 20.77 -7.52 -8.42
C ILE A 61 20.07 -8.29 -9.52
N VAL A 62 19.38 -7.57 -10.40
CA VAL A 62 18.67 -8.14 -11.55
C VAL A 62 19.49 -7.90 -12.81
N GLN A 63 19.74 -8.95 -13.59
CA GLN A 63 20.41 -8.84 -14.88
C GLN A 63 19.36 -8.73 -15.99
N SER A 64 19.59 -7.82 -16.93
CA SER A 64 18.74 -7.67 -18.12
C SER A 64 18.85 -8.91 -19.01
N ALA A 65 17.73 -9.36 -19.55
CA ALA A 65 17.64 -10.55 -20.38
C ALA A 65 18.43 -10.44 -21.70
N ASP A 66 18.44 -9.24 -22.29
CA ASP A 66 18.85 -9.04 -23.69
C ASP A 66 19.93 -7.95 -23.87
N ASN A 67 20.72 -7.64 -22.83
CA ASN A 67 21.58 -6.43 -22.79
C ASN A 67 20.82 -5.12 -23.08
N SER A 68 19.48 -5.14 -23.01
CA SER A 68 18.64 -3.95 -23.15
C SER A 68 18.80 -3.08 -21.89
N SER A 69 18.89 -1.76 -22.08
CA SER A 69 18.99 -0.82 -20.96
C SER A 69 17.64 -0.71 -20.27
N VAL A 70 17.41 -1.49 -19.22
CA VAL A 70 16.30 -1.26 -18.29
C VAL A 70 16.60 -0.03 -17.43
N ALA A 71 15.55 0.66 -17.00
CA ALA A 71 15.71 1.79 -16.08
C ALA A 71 16.34 1.32 -14.76
N ARG A 72 17.10 2.21 -14.12
CA ARG A 72 17.96 1.87 -12.97
C ARG A 72 17.20 1.21 -11.81
N GLN A 73 15.97 1.64 -11.53
CA GLN A 73 15.11 1.10 -10.48
C GLN A 73 14.65 -0.35 -10.72
N TYR A 74 14.93 -0.92 -11.90
CA TYR A 74 14.72 -2.33 -12.19
C TYR A 74 15.99 -3.17 -12.03
N THR A 75 17.15 -2.55 -11.83
CA THR A 75 18.43 -3.28 -11.71
C THR A 75 18.63 -3.89 -10.33
N THR A 76 17.77 -3.55 -9.38
CA THR A 76 17.70 -4.18 -8.05
C THR A 76 16.26 -4.56 -7.73
N ARG A 77 16.14 -5.52 -6.80
CA ARG A 77 14.88 -5.88 -6.18
C ARG A 77 15.11 -6.30 -4.73
N ARG A 78 14.07 -6.19 -3.91
CA ARG A 78 14.03 -6.84 -2.59
C ARG A 78 13.20 -8.11 -2.66
N VAL A 79 13.71 -9.19 -2.09
CA VAL A 79 13.13 -10.54 -2.14
C VAL A 79 12.82 -11.05 -0.74
N PHE A 80 11.71 -11.78 -0.57
CA PHE A 80 11.17 -12.18 0.74
C PHE A 80 10.98 -13.70 0.88
N PRO A 81 12.05 -14.48 1.11
CA PRO A 81 11.97 -15.95 1.16
C PRO A 81 11.29 -16.51 2.42
N ILE A 82 11.32 -15.76 3.52
CA ILE A 82 11.00 -16.29 4.87
C ILE A 82 9.51 -16.19 5.19
N ARG A 83 8.96 -14.97 5.23
CA ARG A 83 7.60 -14.73 5.75
C ARG A 83 6.54 -14.83 4.67
N LYS A 84 5.31 -15.14 5.11
CA LYS A 84 4.14 -15.16 4.23
C LYS A 84 3.74 -13.79 3.72
N LYS A 85 3.85 -12.74 4.55
CA LYS A 85 3.51 -11.36 4.18
C LYS A 85 4.62 -10.41 4.61
N ASN A 86 4.99 -9.49 3.72
CA ASN A 86 6.06 -8.52 3.94
C ASN A 86 5.61 -7.16 3.44
N CYS A 87 5.62 -6.16 4.32
CA CYS A 87 5.03 -4.86 4.03
C CYS A 87 6.05 -3.73 4.16
N TYR A 88 6.07 -2.85 3.16
CA TYR A 88 6.63 -1.52 3.29
C TYR A 88 5.70 -0.66 4.12
N SER A 89 6.26 0.23 4.94
CA SER A 89 5.52 1.22 5.71
C SER A 89 5.98 2.62 5.33
N ILE A 90 5.12 3.37 4.67
CA ILE A 90 5.37 4.72 4.18
C ILE A 90 4.61 5.70 5.07
N GLY A 91 5.36 6.41 5.91
CA GLY A 91 4.82 7.52 6.72
C GLY A 91 4.57 8.76 5.87
N GLU A 92 3.97 9.77 6.51
CA GLU A 92 3.75 11.11 5.96
C GLU A 92 2.61 11.21 4.93
N VAL A 93 1.58 10.37 5.05
CA VAL A 93 0.36 10.49 4.24
C VAL A 93 -0.80 10.84 5.16
N GLY A 94 -1.59 11.85 4.81
CA GLY A 94 -2.77 12.22 5.58
C GLY A 94 -3.88 11.17 5.46
N LYS A 95 -4.66 10.96 6.52
CA LYS A 95 -5.89 10.17 6.44
C LYS A 95 -6.90 10.90 5.54
N GLY A 96 -7.50 10.18 4.58
CA GLY A 96 -8.42 10.75 3.61
C GLY A 96 -7.72 11.50 2.47
N GLU A 97 -6.42 11.31 2.31
CA GLU A 97 -5.66 11.84 1.19
C GLU A 97 -5.89 10.98 -0.06
N ARG A 98 -6.06 11.61 -1.22
CA ARG A 98 -6.16 10.87 -2.48
C ARG A 98 -4.75 10.64 -3.01
N VAL A 99 -4.39 9.39 -3.23
CA VAL A 99 -3.05 9.01 -3.66
C VAL A 99 -3.09 8.16 -4.91
N LEU A 100 -2.05 8.28 -5.72
CA LEU A 100 -1.68 7.32 -6.76
C LEU A 100 -0.50 6.51 -6.24
N LEU A 101 -0.68 5.20 -6.21
CA LEU A 101 0.29 4.21 -5.76
C LEU A 101 0.70 3.34 -6.95
N ARG A 102 2.01 3.18 -7.17
CA ARG A 102 2.56 2.24 -8.15
C ARG A 102 3.53 1.26 -7.50
N ALA A 103 3.39 -0.02 -7.83
CA ALA A 103 4.30 -1.08 -7.45
C ALA A 103 4.88 -1.74 -8.70
N TYR A 104 6.21 -1.78 -8.78
CA TYR A 104 6.96 -2.18 -9.97
C TYR A 104 7.63 -3.54 -9.78
N PHE A 105 7.63 -4.33 -10.86
CA PHE A 105 8.17 -5.68 -10.88
C PHE A 105 9.02 -5.90 -12.12
N TYR A 106 10.19 -6.51 -11.92
CA TYR A 106 11.02 -7.01 -12.99
C TYR A 106 11.72 -8.31 -12.56
N TYR A 107 11.43 -9.41 -13.26
CA TYR A 107 12.09 -10.69 -12.96
C TYR A 107 13.54 -10.74 -13.41
N GLY A 108 13.80 -10.25 -14.62
CA GLY A 108 15.08 -10.41 -15.33
C GLY A 108 15.47 -11.87 -15.58
N ILE A 109 16.72 -12.07 -16.03
CA ILE A 109 17.34 -13.40 -16.12
C ILE A 109 18.17 -13.66 -14.86
N TYR A 110 17.90 -14.77 -14.17
CA TYR A 110 18.74 -15.26 -13.09
C TYR A 110 19.76 -16.29 -13.61
N ARG A 111 21.03 -16.17 -13.20
CA ARG A 111 22.18 -16.85 -13.83
C ARG A 111 22.21 -18.37 -13.73
N ASP A 112 21.25 -18.99 -13.04
CA ASP A 112 21.23 -20.44 -12.79
C ASP A 112 19.85 -21.10 -12.98
N GLU A 113 18.87 -20.45 -13.64
CA GLU A 113 17.48 -20.92 -13.57
C GLU A 113 16.94 -21.69 -14.78
N THR A 114 16.58 -22.94 -14.48
CA THR A 114 15.50 -23.72 -15.11
C THR A 114 14.12 -23.38 -14.49
N SER A 115 13.94 -22.23 -13.82
CA SER A 115 12.77 -21.93 -12.97
C SER A 115 11.81 -20.93 -13.62
N SER A 116 10.50 -21.18 -13.47
CA SER A 116 9.42 -20.29 -13.90
C SER A 116 9.35 -19.04 -13.03
N ALA A 117 8.88 -17.93 -13.61
CA ALA A 117 8.66 -16.70 -12.87
C ALA A 117 7.67 -16.92 -11.70
N PRO A 118 7.94 -16.37 -10.50
CA PRO A 118 7.10 -16.61 -9.32
C PRO A 118 5.79 -15.84 -9.40
N THR A 119 4.74 -16.44 -8.86
CA THR A 119 3.39 -15.90 -8.68
C THR A 119 3.14 -15.63 -7.20
N PHE A 120 2.70 -14.42 -6.87
CA PHE A 120 2.46 -14.01 -5.48
C PHE A 120 1.45 -12.85 -5.44
N ASP A 121 0.91 -12.52 -4.27
CA ASP A 121 -0.10 -11.47 -4.14
C ASP A 121 0.50 -10.12 -3.74
N LEU A 122 -0.03 -9.06 -4.34
CA LEU A 122 0.23 -7.66 -4.04
C LEU A 122 -0.95 -7.09 -3.27
N GLN A 123 -0.66 -6.29 -2.25
CA GLN A 123 -1.65 -5.74 -1.32
C GLN A 123 -1.30 -4.30 -0.95
N PHE A 124 -2.30 -3.49 -0.60
CA PHE A 124 -2.09 -2.17 -0.01
C PHE A 124 -3.12 -1.91 1.11
N ASP A 125 -2.69 -1.35 2.24
CA ASP A 125 -3.58 -0.95 3.34
C ASP A 125 -4.60 -2.02 3.77
N GLY A 126 -4.18 -3.28 3.78
CA GLY A 126 -5.04 -4.43 4.12
C GLY A 126 -6.00 -4.87 3.00
N ASN A 127 -5.95 -4.23 1.83
CA ASN A 127 -6.70 -4.61 0.64
C ASN A 127 -5.88 -5.52 -0.26
N HIS A 128 -6.51 -6.55 -0.83
CA HIS A 128 -5.91 -7.26 -1.97
C HIS A 128 -5.88 -6.31 -3.18
N TRP A 129 -4.74 -6.23 -3.84
CA TRP A 129 -4.57 -5.39 -5.02
C TRP A 129 -4.60 -6.23 -6.31
N ALA A 130 -3.72 -7.22 -6.41
CA ALA A 130 -3.61 -8.10 -7.57
C ALA A 130 -2.82 -9.36 -7.21
N THR A 131 -2.99 -10.42 -8.00
CA THR A 131 -2.01 -11.50 -8.10
C THR A 131 -1.00 -11.12 -9.17
N VAL A 132 0.27 -11.04 -8.78
CA VAL A 132 1.40 -10.70 -9.64
C VAL A 132 1.71 -11.90 -10.52
N ASP A 133 1.36 -11.82 -11.80
CA ASP A 133 1.85 -12.72 -12.83
C ASP A 133 3.09 -12.09 -13.49
N ASN A 134 4.21 -12.77 -13.33
CA ASN A 134 5.51 -12.32 -13.78
C ASN A 134 5.97 -13.07 -15.05
N SER A 135 5.01 -13.55 -15.84
CA SER A 135 5.21 -14.16 -17.15
C SER A 135 5.85 -13.23 -18.18
N SER A 136 5.78 -11.90 -17.97
CA SER A 136 6.42 -10.89 -18.82
C SER A 136 7.94 -10.88 -18.67
N ALA A 137 8.65 -10.87 -19.80
CA ALA A 137 10.09 -10.63 -19.83
C ALA A 137 10.47 -9.16 -19.63
N ASP A 138 9.52 -8.24 -19.79
CA ASP A 138 9.71 -6.80 -19.63
C ASP A 138 9.24 -6.29 -18.26
N PRO A 139 9.84 -5.21 -17.71
CA PRO A 139 9.36 -4.58 -16.48
C PRO A 139 7.91 -4.09 -16.62
N PHE A 140 7.12 -4.28 -15.57
CA PHE A 140 5.73 -3.85 -15.50
C PHE A 140 5.39 -3.29 -14.12
N TYR A 141 4.19 -2.71 -13.99
CA TYR A 141 3.69 -2.21 -12.72
C TYR A 141 2.18 -2.36 -12.60
N TYR A 142 1.72 -2.33 -11.35
CA TYR A 142 0.32 -2.07 -11.02
C TYR A 142 0.19 -0.64 -10.52
N GLU A 143 -0.90 0.04 -10.87
CA GLU A 143 -1.24 1.37 -10.36
C GLU A 143 -2.63 1.37 -9.75
N ALA A 144 -2.75 1.97 -8.57
CA ALA A 144 -4.01 2.18 -7.87
C ALA A 144 -4.16 3.66 -7.52
N ILE A 145 -5.37 4.18 -7.65
CA ILE A 145 -5.78 5.48 -7.12
C ILE A 145 -6.85 5.25 -6.07
N TYR A 146 -6.63 5.71 -4.85
CA TYR A 146 -7.58 5.50 -3.76
C TYR A 146 -7.50 6.62 -2.72
N LEU A 147 -8.47 6.62 -1.81
CA LEU A 147 -8.46 7.50 -0.64
C LEU A 147 -7.89 6.73 0.55
N THR A 148 -6.83 7.24 1.17
CA THR A 148 -6.21 6.57 2.31
C THR A 148 -7.16 6.49 3.50
N ARG A 149 -7.18 5.32 4.16
CA ARG A 149 -7.96 5.11 5.40
C ARG A 149 -7.14 5.38 6.66
N PHE A 150 -5.81 5.38 6.51
CA PHE A 150 -4.84 5.49 7.58
C PHE A 150 -3.88 6.67 7.34
N ALA A 151 -3.13 7.06 8.37
CA ALA A 151 -2.13 8.13 8.29
C ALA A 151 -0.74 7.62 7.81
N SER A 152 -0.77 6.51 7.08
CA SER A 152 0.38 5.80 6.54
C SER A 152 -0.12 4.91 5.41
N ILE A 153 0.75 4.64 4.44
CA ILE A 153 0.49 3.65 3.40
C ILE A 153 1.32 2.41 3.68
N SER A 154 0.70 1.24 3.54
CA SER A 154 1.38 -0.05 3.49
C SER A 154 1.29 -0.65 2.10
N VAL A 155 2.41 -1.18 1.61
CA VAL A 155 2.48 -1.94 0.35
C VAL A 155 3.08 -3.29 0.68
N CYS A 156 2.32 -4.35 0.49
CA CYS A 156 2.75 -5.69 0.88
C CYS A 156 2.83 -6.62 -0.33
N VAL A 157 3.81 -7.52 -0.26
CA VAL A 157 3.86 -8.71 -1.10
C VAL A 157 3.71 -9.94 -0.22
N ALA A 158 2.92 -10.91 -0.67
CA ALA A 158 2.58 -12.09 0.11
C ALA A 158 2.60 -13.37 -0.73
N LYS A 159 3.04 -14.48 -0.13
CA LYS A 159 3.05 -15.80 -0.79
C LYS A 159 1.62 -16.23 -1.11
N ASN A 160 1.34 -16.48 -2.38
CA ASN A 160 0.02 -16.94 -2.81
C ASN A 160 -0.22 -18.39 -2.33
N GLU A 161 -1.43 -18.70 -1.86
CA GLU A 161 -1.74 -20.04 -1.33
C GLU A 161 -1.64 -21.14 -2.40
N GLY A 162 -1.89 -20.80 -3.67
CA GLY A 162 -1.73 -21.71 -4.82
C GLY A 162 -0.28 -21.94 -5.22
N TYR A 163 0.64 -21.07 -4.79
CA TYR A 163 2.06 -21.10 -5.12
C TYR A 163 2.93 -20.86 -3.87
N PRO A 164 2.87 -21.75 -2.86
CA PRO A 164 3.49 -21.52 -1.55
C PRO A 164 5.04 -21.51 -1.58
N ASP A 165 5.63 -22.11 -2.60
CA ASP A 165 7.08 -22.15 -2.82
C ASP A 165 7.62 -20.92 -3.54
N ASP A 166 6.74 -20.12 -4.16
CA ASP A 166 7.12 -18.93 -4.90
C ASP A 166 7.55 -17.83 -3.92
N VAL A 167 8.64 -17.14 -4.28
CA VAL A 167 9.27 -16.15 -3.43
C VAL A 167 8.87 -14.74 -3.89
N PRO A 168 8.12 -13.98 -3.07
CA PRO A 168 7.70 -12.64 -3.44
C PRO A 168 8.88 -11.68 -3.53
N PHE A 169 8.78 -10.72 -4.44
CA PHE A 169 9.75 -9.64 -4.59
C PHE A 169 9.09 -8.34 -5.03
N ILE A 170 9.80 -7.22 -4.91
CA ILE A 170 9.39 -5.93 -5.49
C ILE A 170 10.62 -5.14 -5.94
N SER A 171 10.51 -4.44 -7.07
CA SER A 171 11.62 -3.68 -7.67
C SER A 171 11.54 -2.20 -7.31
N ALA A 172 10.34 -1.61 -7.31
CA ALA A 172 10.19 -0.20 -6.95
C ALA A 172 8.77 0.14 -6.45
N ILE A 173 8.64 1.23 -5.70
CA ILE A 173 7.35 1.76 -5.24
C ILE A 173 7.32 3.27 -5.52
N GLU A 174 6.19 3.78 -6.00
CA GLU A 174 5.95 5.22 -6.11
C GLU A 174 4.64 5.62 -5.45
N VAL A 175 4.66 6.72 -4.70
CA VAL A 175 3.48 7.35 -4.10
C VAL A 175 3.41 8.80 -4.55
N ARG A 176 2.23 9.23 -5.01
CA ARG A 176 1.93 10.60 -5.42
C ARG A 176 0.62 11.05 -4.78
N SER A 177 0.65 12.16 -4.07
CA SER A 177 -0.58 12.83 -3.67
C SER A 177 -1.27 13.47 -4.87
N LEU A 178 -2.56 13.22 -4.98
CA LEU A 178 -3.43 13.80 -5.98
C LEU A 178 -4.31 14.87 -5.34
N HIS A 179 -4.82 15.78 -6.17
CA HIS A 179 -5.82 16.72 -5.67
C HIS A 179 -7.11 15.96 -5.31
N LEU A 180 -7.69 16.25 -4.14
CA LEU A 180 -8.90 15.59 -3.63
C LEU A 180 -10.12 15.74 -4.56
N GLY A 181 -10.08 16.73 -5.45
CA GLY A 181 -11.08 16.96 -6.50
C GLY A 181 -11.08 15.95 -7.65
N MET A 182 -9.97 15.24 -7.86
CA MET A 182 -9.82 14.32 -8.98
C MET A 182 -10.61 13.03 -8.77
N TYR A 183 -11.04 12.43 -9.86
CA TYR A 183 -11.68 11.12 -9.98
C TYR A 183 -12.95 10.99 -9.13
N ARG A 184 -13.74 12.08 -9.04
CA ARG A 184 -15.00 12.16 -8.28
C ARG A 184 -16.19 11.47 -8.95
N GLY A 185 -16.02 10.98 -10.18
CA GLY A 185 -17.04 10.16 -10.85
C GLY A 185 -17.26 8.80 -10.19
N VAL A 186 -16.38 8.40 -9.26
CA VAL A 186 -16.45 7.15 -8.49
C VAL A 186 -16.46 7.45 -7.01
N ASP A 187 -17.27 6.71 -6.24
CA ASP A 187 -17.31 6.83 -4.79
C ASP A 187 -15.93 6.56 -4.18
N SER A 188 -15.51 7.42 -3.26
CA SER A 188 -14.23 7.32 -2.55
C SER A 188 -14.03 6.04 -1.74
N THR A 189 -15.07 5.22 -1.54
CA THR A 189 -14.94 3.91 -0.91
C THR A 189 -14.29 2.86 -1.81
N TYR A 190 -14.14 3.12 -3.11
CA TYR A 190 -13.56 2.17 -4.06
C TYR A 190 -12.21 2.66 -4.59
N PRO A 191 -11.21 1.79 -4.71
CA PRO A 191 -10.00 2.09 -5.44
C PRO A 191 -10.23 2.01 -6.95
N LEU A 192 -9.41 2.72 -7.71
CA LEU A 192 -9.34 2.66 -9.16
C LEU A 192 -8.02 2.00 -9.56
N TYR A 193 -8.09 0.91 -10.31
CA TYR A 193 -6.91 0.24 -10.87
C TYR A 193 -6.74 0.64 -12.32
N ILE A 194 -5.52 1.02 -12.72
CA ILE A 194 -5.29 1.45 -14.10
C ILE A 194 -5.55 0.31 -15.06
N TYR A 195 -6.29 0.60 -16.14
CA TYR A 195 -6.40 -0.29 -17.30
C TYR A 195 -5.73 0.34 -18.53
N ASP A 196 -6.01 1.63 -18.80
CA ASP A 196 -5.37 2.37 -19.89
C ASP A 196 -5.18 3.84 -19.53
N ARG A 197 -4.05 4.43 -19.92
CA ARG A 197 -3.82 5.89 -19.91
C ARG A 197 -3.06 6.28 -21.15
N SER A 198 -3.79 6.75 -22.15
CA SER A 198 -3.29 6.94 -23.51
C SER A 198 -3.27 8.40 -23.94
N ASN A 199 -2.20 8.79 -24.62
CA ASN A 199 -2.03 10.08 -25.29
C ASN A 199 -2.03 9.86 -26.81
N TYR A 200 -3.12 10.23 -27.48
CA TYR A 200 -3.34 9.94 -28.90
C TYR A 200 -2.60 10.95 -29.78
N GLY A 201 -1.78 10.42 -30.70
CA GLY A 201 -1.05 11.22 -31.68
C GLY A 201 0.28 11.77 -31.17
N GLU A 202 0.83 11.20 -30.09
CA GLU A 202 2.17 11.49 -29.59
C GLU A 202 3.07 10.26 -29.73
N ASN A 203 4.40 10.48 -29.74
CA ASN A 203 5.40 9.41 -29.84
C ASN A 203 6.19 9.21 -28.54
N GLU A 204 6.09 10.16 -27.60
CA GLU A 204 6.80 10.14 -26.34
C GLU A 204 5.84 9.98 -25.17
N THR A 205 6.27 9.22 -24.17
CA THR A 205 5.60 9.14 -22.88
C THR A 205 5.57 10.51 -22.21
N VAL A 206 4.40 10.91 -21.73
CA VAL A 206 4.23 12.12 -20.91
C VAL A 206 4.10 11.69 -19.46
N ARG A 207 5.00 12.19 -18.61
CA ARG A 207 4.93 12.07 -17.14
C ARG A 207 5.58 13.29 -16.50
N TYR A 208 5.96 13.23 -15.22
CA TYR A 208 6.68 14.32 -14.57
C TYR A 208 7.94 14.74 -15.36
N PRO A 209 8.26 16.05 -15.46
CA PRO A 209 7.55 17.19 -14.88
C PRO A 209 6.40 17.75 -15.74
N LYS A 210 6.12 17.17 -16.91
CA LYS A 210 5.02 17.62 -17.79
C LYS A 210 3.65 17.35 -17.16
N ASP A 211 3.51 16.23 -16.44
CA ASP A 211 2.42 15.96 -15.52
C ASP A 211 2.90 16.12 -14.07
N LYS A 212 2.36 17.12 -13.36
CA LYS A 212 2.76 17.42 -11.96
C LYS A 212 2.39 16.30 -10.98
N TYR A 213 1.43 15.44 -11.33
CA TYR A 213 1.04 14.28 -10.53
C TYR A 213 1.81 13.01 -10.91
N ASP A 214 2.73 13.11 -11.89
CA ASP A 214 3.54 12.00 -12.39
C ASP A 214 2.72 10.79 -12.88
N ARG A 215 1.51 11.02 -13.39
CA ARG A 215 0.80 9.98 -14.16
C ARG A 215 1.58 9.69 -15.43
N ILE A 216 1.66 8.41 -15.79
CA ILE A 216 2.30 7.97 -17.04
C ILE A 216 1.24 7.90 -18.14
N TRP A 217 1.34 8.79 -19.12
CA TRP A 217 0.53 8.76 -20.34
C TRP A 217 1.32 8.11 -21.47
N TYR A 218 0.85 6.96 -21.92
CA TYR A 218 1.49 6.20 -22.98
C TYR A 218 1.18 6.80 -24.34
N PRO A 219 2.19 6.99 -25.21
CA PRO A 219 1.96 7.48 -26.55
C PRO A 219 1.23 6.42 -27.37
N LEU A 220 0.14 6.81 -28.02
CA LEU A 220 -0.48 6.03 -29.09
C LEU A 220 -0.20 6.74 -30.42
N PRO A 221 0.89 6.36 -31.13
CA PRO A 221 1.21 6.95 -32.42
C PRO A 221 0.14 6.58 -33.45
N SER A 222 0.09 7.32 -34.56
CA SER A 222 -0.89 7.01 -35.61
C SER A 222 -0.63 5.63 -36.22
N ALA A 223 -1.64 4.76 -36.18
CA ALA A 223 -1.68 3.58 -37.05
C ALA A 223 -2.05 3.99 -38.49
N LYS A 224 -1.96 3.05 -39.44
CA LYS A 224 -2.19 3.28 -40.88
C LYS A 224 -3.50 4.01 -41.21
N ASP A 225 -4.54 3.81 -40.40
CA ASP A 225 -5.88 4.37 -40.63
C ASP A 225 -6.13 5.70 -39.90
N PHE A 226 -5.19 6.15 -39.07
CA PHE A 226 -5.32 7.38 -38.29
C PHE A 226 -4.33 8.44 -38.75
N VAL A 227 -4.74 9.71 -38.63
CA VAL A 227 -3.90 10.87 -38.88
C VAL A 227 -3.76 11.66 -37.58
N THR A 228 -2.52 12.03 -37.28
CA THR A 228 -2.19 12.90 -36.18
C THR A 228 -2.37 14.36 -36.56
N VAL A 229 -3.06 15.12 -35.71
CA VAL A 229 -2.99 16.58 -35.68
C VAL A 229 -2.18 16.98 -34.46
N LYS A 230 -1.14 17.79 -34.66
CA LYS A 230 -0.33 18.36 -33.59
C LYS A 230 -0.30 19.87 -33.74
N ASN A 231 -0.51 20.60 -32.65
CA ASN A 231 -0.41 22.05 -32.66
C ASN A 231 0.19 22.56 -31.34
N ASN A 232 1.14 23.50 -31.41
CA ASN A 232 1.81 24.09 -30.25
C ASN A 232 1.00 25.24 -29.62
N ILE A 233 -0.32 25.26 -29.81
CA ILE A 233 -1.19 26.23 -29.15
C ILE A 233 -1.22 26.00 -27.64
N SER A 234 -1.41 27.08 -26.89
CA SER A 234 -1.74 26.94 -25.48
C SER A 234 -3.19 26.46 -25.33
N ILE A 235 -3.38 25.44 -24.49
CA ILE A 235 -4.67 24.83 -24.18
C ILE A 235 -4.92 24.98 -22.68
N SER A 236 -5.99 25.69 -22.34
CA SER A 236 -6.39 25.83 -20.95
C SER A 236 -6.97 24.51 -20.43
N VAL A 237 -6.24 23.87 -19.51
CA VAL A 237 -6.72 22.76 -18.65
C VAL A 237 -7.33 23.24 -17.34
N LYS A 238 -7.38 24.57 -17.14
CA LYS A 238 -7.97 25.17 -15.95
C LYS A 238 -9.44 24.76 -15.81
N ASN A 239 -9.80 24.27 -14.63
CA ASN A 239 -11.14 23.77 -14.25
C ASN A 239 -11.53 22.40 -14.83
N LEU A 240 -10.62 21.65 -15.45
CA LEU A 240 -10.88 20.23 -15.71
C LEU A 240 -10.79 19.46 -14.39
N PRO A 241 -11.80 18.62 -14.05
CA PRO A 241 -11.83 17.87 -12.80
C PRO A 241 -10.56 17.06 -12.52
N ASP A 242 -10.06 16.36 -13.55
CA ASP A 242 -8.93 15.42 -13.42
C ASP A 242 -7.58 16.03 -13.82
N GLU A 243 -7.54 17.36 -14.02
CA GLU A 243 -6.32 18.15 -14.25
C GLU A 243 -5.28 17.46 -15.18
N PRO A 244 -5.65 17.01 -16.40
CA PRO A 244 -4.69 16.41 -17.33
C PRO A 244 -3.59 17.42 -17.69
N PRO A 245 -2.35 16.97 -17.98
CA PRO A 245 -1.29 17.86 -18.42
C PRO A 245 -1.64 18.46 -19.79
N GLU A 246 -1.34 19.74 -19.99
CA GLU A 246 -1.66 20.42 -21.25
C GLU A 246 -1.10 19.69 -22.47
N THR A 247 0.06 19.06 -22.33
CA THR A 247 0.76 18.35 -23.41
C THR A 247 -0.07 17.22 -24.01
N VAL A 248 -0.93 16.53 -23.25
CA VAL A 248 -1.77 15.43 -23.80
C VAL A 248 -2.97 15.96 -24.60
N LEU A 249 -3.27 17.26 -24.50
CA LEU A 249 -4.31 17.90 -25.29
C LEU A 249 -3.77 18.54 -26.57
N ARG A 250 -2.45 18.62 -26.77
CA ARG A 250 -1.82 19.27 -27.95
C ARG A 250 -1.71 18.38 -29.18
N THR A 251 -2.03 17.11 -29.02
CA THR A 251 -2.12 16.11 -30.06
C THR A 251 -3.52 15.53 -30.11
N ALA A 252 -3.94 15.06 -31.28
CA ALA A 252 -5.17 14.33 -31.46
C ALA A 252 -5.06 13.36 -32.64
N LEU A 253 -5.81 12.27 -32.59
CA LEU A 253 -6.02 11.37 -33.71
C LEU A 253 -7.41 11.55 -34.33
N TYR A 254 -7.48 11.44 -35.65
CA TYR A 254 -8.73 11.31 -36.41
C TYR A 254 -8.55 10.28 -37.55
N ASN A 255 -9.65 9.78 -38.10
CA ASN A 255 -9.59 8.82 -39.20
C ASN A 255 -9.17 9.50 -40.53
N GLN A 256 -8.21 8.93 -41.25
CA GLN A 256 -7.70 9.46 -42.52
C GLN A 256 -8.78 9.55 -43.60
N ASN A 257 -9.67 8.56 -43.66
CA ASN A 257 -10.75 8.53 -44.63
C ASN A 257 -11.82 9.54 -44.22
N SER A 258 -11.77 10.74 -44.83
CA SER A 258 -12.73 11.83 -44.55
C SER A 258 -14.21 11.48 -44.79
N SER A 259 -14.49 10.37 -45.48
CA SER A 259 -15.81 9.77 -45.66
C SER A 259 -16.29 8.98 -44.43
N ASP A 260 -15.39 8.51 -43.57
CA ASP A 260 -15.75 7.75 -42.38
C ASP A 260 -16.35 8.69 -41.34
N SER A 261 -17.60 8.40 -40.99
CA SER A 261 -18.34 9.15 -40.01
C SER A 261 -17.93 8.82 -38.58
N TYR A 262 -16.89 8.00 -38.35
CA TYR A 262 -16.55 7.53 -37.02
C TYR A 262 -15.05 7.30 -36.78
N LEU A 263 -14.68 7.30 -35.50
CA LEU A 263 -13.39 6.84 -34.97
C LEU A 263 -13.69 5.80 -33.90
N CYS A 264 -13.20 4.57 -34.04
CA CYS A 264 -13.43 3.52 -33.06
C CYS A 264 -12.14 3.04 -32.40
N ILE A 265 -12.21 2.77 -31.10
CA ILE A 265 -11.17 2.16 -30.28
C ILE A 265 -11.78 0.92 -29.62
N THR A 266 -11.05 -0.19 -29.63
CA THR A 266 -11.51 -1.45 -29.03
C THR A 266 -10.59 -1.82 -27.89
N PHE A 267 -11.19 -2.17 -26.75
CA PHE A 267 -10.54 -2.75 -25.59
C PHE A 267 -11.08 -4.15 -25.36
N SER A 268 -10.23 -5.04 -24.88
CA SER A 268 -10.55 -6.46 -24.65
C SER A 268 -10.32 -6.83 -23.20
N ASN A 269 -10.96 -7.89 -22.73
CA ASN A 269 -10.76 -8.39 -21.36
C ASN A 269 -11.10 -7.35 -20.29
N LEU A 270 -12.17 -6.59 -20.52
CA LEU A 270 -12.67 -5.63 -19.54
C LEU A 270 -13.51 -6.33 -18.48
N THR A 271 -13.44 -5.80 -17.26
CA THR A 271 -14.33 -6.19 -16.17
C THR A 271 -15.64 -5.41 -16.23
N ALA A 272 -16.65 -5.87 -15.48
CA ALA A 272 -17.98 -5.30 -15.49
C ALA A 272 -18.07 -3.82 -15.04
N ASN A 273 -17.13 -3.37 -14.20
CA ASN A 273 -17.16 -2.08 -13.53
C ASN A 273 -15.97 -1.21 -13.94
N MET A 274 -16.17 -0.40 -14.98
CA MET A 274 -15.14 0.47 -15.53
C MET A 274 -15.48 1.93 -15.31
N TYR A 275 -14.49 2.76 -15.01
CA TYR A 275 -14.56 4.23 -15.05
C TYR A 275 -13.69 4.74 -16.19
N THR A 276 -14.29 5.44 -17.15
CA THR A 276 -13.60 5.91 -18.36
C THR A 276 -13.71 7.42 -18.48
N ILE A 277 -12.61 8.06 -18.87
CA ILE A 277 -12.51 9.51 -19.07
C ILE A 277 -11.94 9.78 -20.45
N PHE A 278 -12.67 10.54 -21.25
CA PHE A 278 -12.23 11.03 -22.56
C PHE A 278 -11.85 12.50 -22.46
N TYR A 279 -10.76 12.86 -23.14
CA TYR A 279 -10.26 14.21 -23.19
C TYR A 279 -10.27 14.75 -24.63
N PHE A 280 -10.80 15.97 -24.78
CA PHE A 280 -10.97 16.63 -26.07
C PHE A 280 -10.48 18.07 -26.07
N SER A 281 -9.87 18.50 -27.17
CA SER A 281 -9.54 19.89 -27.46
C SER A 281 -9.45 20.08 -28.98
N GLU A 282 -10.11 21.13 -29.50
CA GLU A 282 -9.99 21.47 -30.92
C GLU A 282 -8.68 22.23 -31.17
N LEU A 283 -7.78 21.60 -31.92
CA LEU A 283 -6.44 22.10 -32.21
C LEU A 283 -6.43 23.16 -33.32
N LEU A 284 -7.45 23.20 -34.17
CA LEU A 284 -7.53 24.09 -35.32
C LEU A 284 -8.57 25.20 -35.07
N LYS A 285 -8.21 26.44 -35.42
CA LYS A 285 -9.21 27.52 -35.44
C LYS A 285 -10.14 27.31 -36.64
N LEU A 286 -11.35 26.82 -36.37
CA LEU A 286 -12.35 26.58 -37.41
C LEU A 286 -13.00 27.90 -37.87
N ASN A 287 -13.28 28.00 -39.16
CA ASN A 287 -14.07 29.10 -39.72
C ASN A 287 -15.58 28.79 -39.60
N SER A 288 -16.45 29.75 -39.92
CA SER A 288 -17.90 29.59 -39.76
C SER A 288 -18.52 28.46 -40.59
N SER A 289 -17.85 28.00 -41.65
CA SER A 289 -18.32 26.88 -42.48
C SER A 289 -17.81 25.51 -42.03
N LYS A 290 -16.96 25.46 -40.98
CA LYS A 290 -16.43 24.22 -40.43
C LYS A 290 -16.84 24.07 -38.96
N GLN A 291 -17.40 22.92 -38.65
CA GLN A 291 -17.71 22.49 -37.29
C GLN A 291 -17.26 21.04 -37.11
N ARG A 292 -16.78 20.74 -35.90
CA ARG A 292 -16.55 19.37 -35.42
C ARG A 292 -17.52 19.06 -34.29
N SER A 293 -18.31 18.02 -34.45
CA SER A 293 -19.16 17.50 -33.39
C SER A 293 -19.48 16.01 -33.57
N PHE A 294 -19.54 15.29 -32.46
CA PHE A 294 -19.72 13.83 -32.44
C PHE A 294 -20.33 13.37 -31.12
N SER A 295 -20.80 12.11 -31.06
CA SER A 295 -21.24 11.44 -29.84
C SER A 295 -20.48 10.13 -29.68
N ILE A 296 -20.30 9.66 -28.44
CA ILE A 296 -19.61 8.42 -28.12
C ILE A 296 -20.62 7.29 -28.03
N TYR A 297 -20.35 6.21 -28.76
CA TYR A 297 -21.13 4.99 -28.74
C TYR A 297 -20.28 3.87 -28.15
N MET A 298 -20.83 3.08 -27.23
CA MET A 298 -20.21 1.87 -26.72
C MET A 298 -21.00 0.67 -27.23
N ASN A 299 -20.34 -0.21 -28.00
CA ASN A 299 -20.97 -1.41 -28.57
C ASN A 299 -22.29 -1.12 -29.33
N GLY A 300 -22.38 0.06 -29.97
CA GLY A 300 -23.55 0.50 -30.74
C GLY A 300 -24.58 1.33 -29.96
N GLU A 301 -24.47 1.42 -28.63
CA GLU A 301 -25.35 2.23 -27.79
C GLU A 301 -24.75 3.63 -27.57
N ASN A 302 -25.56 4.69 -27.73
CA ASN A 302 -25.09 6.05 -27.49
C ASN A 302 -24.94 6.29 -25.98
N ILE A 303 -23.73 6.61 -25.53
CA ILE A 303 -23.41 6.84 -24.13
C ILE A 303 -23.06 8.29 -23.83
N SER A 304 -23.14 9.20 -24.82
CA SER A 304 -22.87 10.62 -24.60
C SER A 304 -23.88 11.57 -25.25
N PRO A 305 -24.05 12.78 -24.69
CA PRO A 305 -24.61 13.89 -25.45
C PRO A 305 -23.69 14.26 -26.62
N GLN A 306 -24.14 15.19 -27.45
CA GLN A 306 -23.30 15.77 -28.50
C GLN A 306 -22.10 16.49 -27.88
N ILE A 307 -20.90 16.11 -28.31
CA ILE A 307 -19.63 16.71 -27.91
C ILE A 307 -19.16 17.66 -29.01
N ILE A 308 -18.79 18.88 -28.60
CA ILE A 308 -18.16 19.89 -29.45
C ILE A 308 -16.83 20.26 -28.79
N PRO A 309 -15.69 19.76 -29.28
CA PRO A 309 -14.39 20.06 -28.69
C PRO A 309 -14.12 21.58 -28.74
N PRO A 310 -13.80 22.22 -27.60
CA PRO A 310 -13.55 23.65 -27.58
C PRO A 310 -12.15 23.98 -28.10
N HIS A 311 -12.00 25.12 -28.79
CA HIS A 311 -10.68 25.59 -29.23
C HIS A 311 -9.92 26.26 -28.09
N LYS A 312 -8.64 25.90 -27.90
CA LYS A 312 -7.74 26.39 -26.82
C LYS A 312 -8.20 26.09 -25.39
N LYS A 313 -9.15 25.19 -25.20
CA LYS A 313 -9.58 24.71 -23.88
C LYS A 313 -9.72 23.20 -23.96
N GLY A 314 -9.48 22.52 -22.84
CA GLY A 314 -9.84 21.11 -22.75
C GLY A 314 -11.32 20.93 -22.42
N LEU A 315 -11.81 19.73 -22.71
CA LEU A 315 -13.10 19.20 -22.31
C LEU A 315 -12.87 17.77 -21.82
N GLU A 316 -13.46 17.45 -20.68
CA GLU A 316 -13.44 16.11 -20.08
C GLU A 316 -14.85 15.52 -20.16
N TYR A 317 -14.95 14.25 -20.56
CA TYR A 317 -16.18 13.48 -20.56
C TYR A 317 -15.94 12.15 -19.86
N ASN A 318 -16.52 11.97 -18.68
CA ASN A 318 -16.36 10.75 -17.89
C ASN A 318 -17.69 10.00 -17.71
N PHE A 319 -17.61 8.69 -17.51
CA PHE A 319 -18.76 7.83 -17.19
C PHE A 319 -18.30 6.54 -16.53
N THR A 320 -19.22 5.88 -15.84
CA THR A 320 -19.03 4.52 -15.30
C THR A 320 -19.89 3.53 -16.08
N THR A 321 -19.30 2.40 -16.48
CA THR A 321 -20.03 1.27 -17.03
C THR A 321 -20.21 0.24 -15.92
N ASN A 322 -21.45 -0.18 -15.67
CA ASN A 322 -21.79 -1.30 -14.80
C ASN A 322 -22.57 -2.33 -15.61
N LYS A 323 -21.87 -3.32 -16.14
CA LYS A 323 -22.48 -4.44 -16.87
C LYS A 323 -22.86 -5.51 -15.86
N SER A 324 -24.13 -5.93 -15.85
CA SER A 324 -24.59 -7.04 -15.02
C SER A 324 -23.69 -8.26 -15.24
N ALA A 325 -23.03 -8.71 -14.17
CA ALA A 325 -22.05 -9.78 -14.19
C ALA A 325 -22.60 -11.03 -14.89
N SER A 326 -22.24 -11.23 -16.15
CA SER A 326 -22.26 -12.54 -16.78
C SER A 326 -20.95 -13.28 -16.53
N GLY A 327 -20.18 -12.92 -15.50
CA GLY A 327 -18.92 -13.55 -15.10
C GLY A 327 -17.76 -13.41 -16.10
N ASP A 328 -18.04 -13.05 -17.34
CA ASP A 328 -17.05 -13.09 -18.43
C ASP A 328 -16.48 -11.70 -18.73
N GLU A 329 -15.16 -11.68 -18.86
CA GLU A 329 -14.41 -10.66 -19.60
C GLU A 329 -15.15 -10.26 -20.89
N TYR A 330 -15.30 -8.96 -21.13
CA TYR A 330 -15.98 -8.48 -22.35
C TYR A 330 -15.13 -7.48 -23.13
N ASN A 331 -15.41 -7.39 -24.43
CA ASN A 331 -14.78 -6.41 -25.32
C ASN A 331 -15.66 -5.16 -25.42
N ALA A 332 -15.09 -3.98 -25.19
CA ALA A 332 -15.76 -2.70 -25.44
C ALA A 332 -15.19 -2.04 -26.69
N ARG A 333 -16.07 -1.74 -27.63
CA ARG A 333 -15.78 -0.91 -28.79
C ARG A 333 -16.41 0.46 -28.61
N TYR A 334 -15.56 1.46 -28.35
CA TYR A 334 -15.96 2.86 -28.26
C TYR A 334 -15.81 3.52 -29.62
N CYS A 335 -16.92 3.98 -30.20
CA CYS A 335 -16.97 4.68 -31.48
C CYS A 335 -17.45 6.11 -31.29
N LEU A 336 -16.59 7.08 -31.60
CA LEU A 336 -16.97 8.47 -31.71
C LEU A 336 -17.62 8.65 -33.07
N ASN A 337 -18.91 8.95 -33.13
CA ASN A 337 -19.66 9.08 -34.38
C ASN A 337 -19.99 10.55 -34.65
N ARG A 338 -19.58 11.03 -35.82
CA ARG A 338 -19.83 12.36 -36.37
C ARG A 338 -21.35 12.63 -36.41
N THR A 339 -21.78 13.76 -35.85
CA THR A 339 -23.18 14.17 -35.97
C THR A 339 -23.49 14.73 -37.35
N ALA A 340 -24.77 14.80 -37.72
CA ALA A 340 -25.22 15.31 -39.02
C ALA A 340 -24.73 16.75 -39.32
N ASN A 341 -24.56 17.58 -38.28
CA ASN A 341 -24.15 18.98 -38.43
C ASN A 341 -22.63 19.16 -38.49
N SER A 342 -21.84 18.09 -38.26
CA SER A 342 -20.39 18.18 -38.28
C SER A 342 -19.83 18.02 -39.67
N THR A 343 -19.00 18.99 -40.06
CA THR A 343 -18.28 18.98 -41.34
C THR A 343 -16.92 18.30 -41.26
N LEU A 344 -16.44 18.02 -40.05
CA LEU A 344 -15.14 17.42 -39.76
C LEU A 344 -15.30 16.07 -39.08
N PRO A 345 -14.34 15.13 -39.23
CA PRO A 345 -14.39 13.83 -38.57
C PRO A 345 -14.26 13.98 -37.04
N PRO A 346 -14.56 12.96 -36.24
CA PRO A 346 -14.30 12.97 -34.80
C PRO A 346 -12.80 13.05 -34.50
N ILE A 347 -12.44 13.54 -33.31
CA ILE A 347 -11.06 13.55 -32.79
C ILE A 347 -11.03 13.01 -31.37
N ILE A 348 -9.89 12.46 -30.96
CA ILE A 348 -9.59 12.11 -29.57
C ILE A 348 -8.18 12.60 -29.23
N ASN A 349 -8.01 13.23 -28.07
CA ASN A 349 -6.71 13.71 -27.60
C ASN A 349 -6.08 12.73 -26.60
N ALA A 350 -6.83 12.35 -25.57
CA ALA A 350 -6.36 11.43 -24.55
C ALA A 350 -7.53 10.61 -23.96
N LEU A 351 -7.20 9.49 -23.32
CA LEU A 351 -8.15 8.63 -22.62
C LEU A 351 -7.52 8.09 -21.35
N GLU A 352 -8.32 7.98 -20.30
CA GLU A 352 -8.03 7.19 -19.11
C GLU A 352 -9.14 6.17 -18.89
N MET A 353 -8.77 4.96 -18.49
CA MET A 353 -9.69 3.88 -18.16
C MET A 353 -9.20 3.15 -16.92
N TYR A 354 -10.11 2.94 -15.98
CA TYR A 354 -9.85 2.29 -14.72
C TYR A 354 -10.85 1.18 -14.46
N GLU A 355 -10.38 0.08 -13.92
CA GLU A 355 -11.23 -0.87 -13.22
C GLU A 355 -11.58 -0.31 -11.83
N ILE A 356 -12.84 -0.42 -11.43
CA ILE A 356 -13.30 -0.06 -10.10
C ILE A 356 -13.18 -1.30 -9.19
N GLY A 357 -12.32 -1.23 -8.19
CA GLY A 357 -12.09 -2.34 -7.26
C GLY A 357 -13.22 -2.57 -6.27
N SER A 358 -12.98 -3.43 -5.27
CA SER A 358 -13.90 -3.68 -4.16
C SER A 358 -13.86 -2.56 -3.11
N VAL A 359 -14.81 -2.58 -2.17
CA VAL A 359 -14.85 -1.60 -1.07
C VAL A 359 -13.56 -1.68 -0.26
N LEU A 360 -12.92 -0.53 -0.03
CA LEU A 360 -11.73 -0.41 0.81
C LEU A 360 -12.04 -0.82 2.24
N THR A 361 -11.19 -1.66 2.83
CA THR A 361 -11.28 -2.03 4.24
C THR A 361 -11.02 -0.86 5.18
N ASP A 362 -11.68 -0.87 6.35
CA ASP A 362 -11.38 0.03 7.47
C ASP A 362 -10.22 -0.48 8.36
N GLY A 363 -9.67 -1.66 8.04
CA GLY A 363 -8.54 -2.27 8.75
C GLY A 363 -8.95 -3.18 9.91
N THR A 364 -7.96 -3.78 10.55
CA THR A 364 -8.10 -4.44 11.85
C THR A 364 -8.54 -3.45 12.93
N ASP A 365 -9.29 -3.90 13.94
CA ASP A 365 -9.70 -3.07 15.07
C ASP A 365 -8.52 -2.27 15.64
N ILE A 366 -8.71 -0.94 15.70
CA ILE A 366 -7.64 -0.01 16.04
C ILE A 366 -7.11 -0.17 17.47
N LYS A 367 -7.93 -0.64 18.41
CA LYS A 367 -7.47 -0.91 19.79
C LYS A 367 -6.52 -2.10 19.79
N HIS A 368 -6.83 -3.12 18.99
CA HIS A 368 -6.00 -4.31 18.83
C HIS A 368 -4.67 -3.99 18.15
N VAL A 369 -4.70 -3.21 17.05
CA VAL A 369 -3.49 -2.73 16.38
C VAL A 369 -2.59 -1.96 17.36
N LYS A 370 -3.15 -1.05 18.17
CA LYS A 370 -2.39 -0.30 19.19
C LYS A 370 -1.75 -1.22 20.24
N ALA A 371 -2.46 -2.26 20.68
CA ALA A 371 -1.93 -3.23 21.63
C ALA A 371 -0.77 -4.04 21.03
N LEU A 372 -0.87 -4.43 19.76
CA LEU A 372 0.25 -5.07 19.06
C LEU A 372 1.45 -4.13 18.92
N SER A 373 1.24 -2.85 18.61
CA SER A 373 2.32 -1.86 18.54
C SER A 373 3.06 -1.72 19.88
N LEU A 374 2.38 -1.88 21.02
CA LEU A 374 3.04 -1.96 22.33
C LEU A 374 3.93 -3.19 22.43
N LEU A 375 3.47 -4.37 22.00
CA LEU A 375 4.31 -5.58 21.98
C LEU A 375 5.56 -5.37 21.11
N GLN A 376 5.43 -4.77 19.92
CA GLN A 376 6.57 -4.47 19.05
C GLN A 376 7.55 -3.46 19.66
N LYS A 377 7.05 -2.50 20.44
CA LYS A 377 7.89 -1.53 21.15
C LYS A 377 8.72 -2.20 22.25
N PHE A 378 8.15 -3.17 22.96
CA PHE A 378 8.82 -3.88 24.05
C PHE A 378 9.74 -5.01 23.56
N PHE A 379 9.38 -5.65 22.44
CA PHE A 379 10.10 -6.81 21.92
C PHE A 379 10.68 -6.53 20.54
N VAL A 380 12.01 -6.38 20.49
CA VAL A 380 12.76 -6.11 19.25
C VAL A 380 12.51 -7.18 18.17
N GLN A 381 12.27 -8.43 18.57
CA GLN A 381 12.00 -9.56 17.69
C GLN A 381 10.70 -9.39 16.89
N LEU A 382 9.80 -8.50 17.32
CA LEU A 382 8.51 -8.25 16.68
C LEU A 382 8.51 -6.97 15.82
N GLN A 383 9.59 -6.19 15.83
CA GLN A 383 9.65 -4.88 15.15
C GLN A 383 9.65 -4.98 13.62
N ASP A 384 10.02 -6.13 13.07
CA ASP A 384 10.04 -6.35 11.63
C ASP A 384 8.65 -6.59 11.03
N TRP A 385 7.60 -6.69 11.84
CA TRP A 385 6.23 -6.87 11.37
C TRP A 385 5.58 -5.53 11.07
N SER A 386 4.94 -5.42 9.91
CA SER A 386 4.36 -4.17 9.40
C SER A 386 3.12 -4.46 8.57
N GLY A 387 2.39 -3.40 8.21
CA GLY A 387 1.08 -3.49 7.55
C GLY A 387 -0.02 -3.92 8.51
N ASP A 388 -1.21 -4.18 7.97
CA ASP A 388 -2.34 -4.63 8.76
C ASP A 388 -2.09 -6.05 9.33
N PRO A 389 -2.35 -6.31 10.62
CA PRO A 389 -2.02 -7.60 11.24
C PRO A 389 -2.96 -8.74 10.86
N CYS A 390 -4.18 -8.48 10.40
CA CYS A 390 -5.16 -9.51 10.05
C CYS A 390 -5.51 -9.55 8.56
N LEU A 391 -5.34 -8.43 7.86
CA LEU A 391 -5.82 -8.23 6.50
C LEU A 391 -4.71 -8.25 5.44
N PRO A 392 -5.05 -8.62 4.19
CA PRO A 392 -6.33 -9.21 3.75
C PRO A 392 -6.59 -10.57 4.40
N ASN A 393 -7.84 -11.06 4.35
CA ASN A 393 -8.19 -12.38 4.88
C ASN A 393 -7.29 -13.47 4.24
N GLY A 394 -6.87 -14.44 5.04
CA GLY A 394 -5.86 -15.45 4.65
C GLY A 394 -4.40 -15.02 4.88
N PHE A 395 -4.13 -13.74 5.16
CA PHE A 395 -2.77 -13.22 5.36
C PHE A 395 -2.53 -12.55 6.72
N PRO A 396 -2.94 -13.12 7.87
CA PRO A 396 -2.58 -12.56 9.17
C PRO A 396 -1.06 -12.61 9.38
N TRP A 397 -0.55 -11.84 10.35
CA TRP A 397 0.81 -12.05 10.84
C TRP A 397 0.96 -13.47 11.41
N ASP A 398 2.14 -14.07 11.26
CA ASP A 398 2.34 -15.50 11.57
C ASP A 398 2.05 -15.87 13.04
N TRP A 399 2.11 -14.89 13.94
CA TRP A 399 1.87 -15.06 15.37
C TRP A 399 0.50 -14.56 15.85
N VAL A 400 -0.41 -14.19 14.94
CA VAL A 400 -1.78 -13.80 15.29
C VAL A 400 -2.83 -14.65 14.58
N GLN A 401 -3.99 -14.80 15.22
CA GLN A 401 -5.21 -15.26 14.55
C GLN A 401 -6.31 -14.23 14.77
N CYS A 402 -7.17 -14.06 13.76
CA CYS A 402 -8.17 -13.01 13.75
C CYS A 402 -9.57 -13.56 13.45
N THR A 403 -10.60 -12.79 13.80
CA THR A 403 -11.98 -13.05 13.38
C THR A 403 -12.14 -12.85 11.87
N ASP A 404 -13.06 -13.62 11.28
CA ASP A 404 -13.49 -13.43 9.90
C ASP A 404 -14.65 -12.40 9.88
N SER A 405 -14.29 -11.11 9.85
CA SER A 405 -15.24 -9.99 9.89
C SER A 405 -14.66 -8.77 9.17
N ASP A 406 -15.51 -7.83 8.74
CA ASP A 406 -15.09 -6.62 8.01
C ASP A 406 -14.08 -5.74 8.79
N THR A 407 -14.16 -5.77 10.13
CA THR A 407 -13.17 -5.18 11.04
C THR A 407 -12.62 -6.29 11.93
N PRO A 408 -11.56 -7.00 11.52
CA PRO A 408 -11.04 -8.15 12.27
C PRO A 408 -10.59 -7.78 13.68
N GLN A 409 -10.81 -8.68 14.62
CA GLN A 409 -10.30 -8.62 15.98
C GLN A 409 -9.36 -9.80 16.22
N ILE A 410 -8.35 -9.59 17.06
CA ILE A 410 -7.34 -10.63 17.37
C ILE A 410 -7.88 -11.56 18.44
N ILE A 411 -7.87 -12.86 18.15
CA ILE A 411 -8.38 -13.91 19.03
C ILE A 411 -7.28 -14.84 19.56
N ALA A 412 -6.10 -14.85 18.93
CA ALA A 412 -4.96 -15.62 19.44
C ALA A 412 -3.64 -14.87 19.25
N LEU A 413 -2.76 -15.02 20.24
CA LEU A 413 -1.33 -14.70 20.13
C LEU A 413 -0.53 -15.99 20.26
N ASN A 414 0.27 -16.32 19.25
CA ASN A 414 1.24 -17.41 19.29
C ASN A 414 2.66 -16.86 19.16
N LEU A 415 3.20 -16.44 20.30
CA LEU A 415 4.54 -15.86 20.42
C LEU A 415 5.50 -16.83 21.12
N SER A 416 5.26 -18.12 20.95
CA SER A 416 6.14 -19.16 21.48
C SER A 416 7.48 -19.23 20.74
N ASN A 417 8.57 -19.47 21.46
CA ASN A 417 9.91 -19.64 20.87
C ASN A 417 10.46 -18.41 20.11
N TYR A 418 9.95 -17.20 20.39
CA TYR A 418 10.43 -15.95 19.78
C TYR A 418 11.68 -15.38 20.47
N GLY A 419 12.17 -16.02 21.54
CA GLY A 419 13.30 -15.52 22.34
C GLY A 419 12.99 -14.20 23.03
N LEU A 420 11.71 -13.93 23.34
CA LEU A 420 11.26 -12.71 24.02
C LEU A 420 11.88 -12.62 25.41
N GLN A 421 12.24 -11.41 25.84
CA GLN A 421 12.92 -11.18 27.13
C GLN A 421 12.33 -9.98 27.86
N GLY A 422 12.49 -9.97 29.19
CA GLY A 422 12.00 -8.88 30.05
C GLY A 422 10.54 -9.09 30.48
N SER A 423 9.91 -8.05 31.01
CA SER A 423 8.53 -8.10 31.51
C SER A 423 7.49 -7.97 30.41
N LEU A 424 6.34 -8.62 30.59
CA LEU A 424 5.20 -8.46 29.68
C LEU A 424 4.61 -7.03 29.81
N PRO A 425 4.42 -6.30 28.71
CA PRO A 425 3.68 -5.04 28.73
C PRO A 425 2.17 -5.31 28.88
N ASP A 426 1.40 -4.26 29.18
CA ASP A 426 -0.06 -4.34 29.21
C ASP A 426 -0.62 -4.35 27.77
N PHE A 427 -1.24 -5.47 27.40
CA PHE A 427 -1.98 -5.65 26.15
C PHE A 427 -3.43 -6.07 26.41
N SER A 428 -3.99 -5.68 27.57
CA SER A 428 -5.38 -5.96 27.97
C SER A 428 -6.44 -5.42 27.00
N ALA A 429 -6.07 -4.48 26.13
CA ALA A 429 -6.93 -3.99 25.06
C ALA A 429 -7.26 -5.04 23.98
N LEU A 430 -6.56 -6.18 23.95
CA LEU A 430 -6.89 -7.35 23.13
C LEU A 430 -8.02 -8.16 23.79
N ASP A 431 -9.16 -7.53 24.05
CA ASP A 431 -10.23 -8.04 24.92
C ASP A 431 -10.98 -9.26 24.34
N THR A 432 -10.77 -9.60 23.07
CA THR A 432 -11.32 -10.81 22.44
C THR A 432 -10.39 -12.02 22.45
N LEU A 433 -9.22 -11.95 23.10
CA LEU A 433 -8.28 -13.07 23.12
C LEU A 433 -8.88 -14.33 23.76
N GLN A 434 -8.68 -15.44 23.05
CA GLN A 434 -9.05 -16.79 23.45
C GLN A 434 -7.82 -17.63 23.77
N ILE A 435 -6.70 -17.36 23.10
CA ILE A 435 -5.44 -18.10 23.24
C ILE A 435 -4.28 -17.12 23.39
N ILE A 436 -3.48 -17.32 24.44
CA ILE A 436 -2.18 -16.68 24.61
C ILE A 436 -1.14 -17.78 24.80
N ASP A 437 -0.25 -17.93 23.83
CA ASP A 437 0.89 -18.83 23.93
C ASP A 437 2.20 -18.05 23.88
N LEU A 438 2.90 -18.04 25.02
CA LEU A 438 4.19 -17.39 25.25
C LEU A 438 5.27 -18.40 25.64
N HIS A 439 5.06 -19.69 25.39
CA HIS A 439 5.96 -20.72 25.91
C HIS A 439 7.37 -20.64 25.31
N ASN A 440 8.34 -21.12 26.10
CA ASN A 440 9.75 -21.22 25.70
C ASN A 440 10.34 -19.87 25.23
N ASN A 441 10.24 -18.88 26.11
CA ASN A 441 10.88 -17.58 25.97
C ASN A 441 11.75 -17.30 27.21
N SER A 442 12.30 -16.10 27.32
CA SER A 442 13.04 -15.63 28.51
C SER A 442 12.32 -14.46 29.18
N LEU A 443 10.99 -14.47 29.15
CA LEU A 443 10.16 -13.47 29.83
C LEU A 443 10.36 -13.58 31.35
N SER A 444 10.38 -12.46 32.05
CA SER A 444 10.68 -12.40 33.48
C SER A 444 9.85 -11.35 34.21
N GLY A 445 9.97 -11.32 35.54
CA GLY A 445 9.11 -10.50 36.41
C GLY A 445 7.85 -11.26 36.84
N GLU A 446 6.92 -10.55 37.47
CA GLU A 446 5.66 -11.13 37.93
C GLU A 446 4.70 -11.39 36.76
N ILE A 447 3.85 -12.41 36.89
CA ILE A 447 2.74 -12.65 35.94
C ILE A 447 1.70 -11.55 36.14
N PRO A 448 1.40 -10.70 35.13
CA PRO A 448 0.43 -9.64 35.29
C PRO A 448 -1.00 -10.17 35.51
N SER A 449 -1.73 -9.60 36.47
CA SER A 449 -3.09 -10.03 36.82
C SER A 449 -4.12 -9.82 35.70
N PHE A 450 -3.87 -8.90 34.77
CA PHE A 450 -4.78 -8.65 33.63
C PHE A 450 -4.92 -9.87 32.72
N LEU A 451 -3.93 -10.78 32.70
CA LEU A 451 -4.00 -12.02 31.90
C LEU A 451 -5.16 -12.91 32.34
N GLY A 452 -5.52 -12.90 33.62
CA GLY A 452 -6.70 -13.62 34.14
C GLY A 452 -8.03 -12.91 33.91
N ASN A 453 -8.01 -11.64 33.46
CA ASN A 453 -9.20 -10.82 33.29
C ASN A 453 -9.72 -10.77 31.84
N PHE A 454 -9.07 -11.46 30.90
CA PHE A 454 -9.59 -11.58 29.53
C PHE A 454 -10.88 -12.40 29.53
N PRO A 455 -12.00 -11.86 29.02
CA PRO A 455 -13.32 -12.46 29.19
C PRO A 455 -13.50 -13.78 28.43
N ASN A 456 -12.76 -13.97 27.34
CA ASN A 456 -12.91 -15.13 26.44
C ASN A 456 -11.69 -16.07 26.48
N LEU A 457 -10.74 -15.85 27.39
CA LEU A 457 -9.49 -16.60 27.41
C LEU A 457 -9.73 -18.03 27.88
N THR A 458 -9.38 -18.99 27.01
CA THR A 458 -9.51 -20.42 27.28
C THR A 458 -8.16 -21.11 27.45
N THR A 459 -7.09 -20.53 26.91
CA THR A 459 -5.74 -21.09 26.96
C THR A 459 -4.72 -20.01 27.28
N LEU A 460 -3.94 -20.21 28.34
CA LEU A 460 -2.82 -19.38 28.73
C LEU A 460 -1.59 -20.26 28.97
N ASN A 461 -0.64 -20.23 28.05
CA ASN A 461 0.61 -20.98 28.14
C ASN A 461 1.79 -20.04 28.37
N LEU A 462 2.33 -20.07 29.58
CA LEU A 462 3.50 -19.32 30.05
C LEU A 462 4.70 -20.24 30.34
N ALA A 463 4.62 -21.50 29.96
CA ALA A 463 5.61 -22.51 30.31
C ALA A 463 7.02 -22.17 29.79
N ASN A 464 8.04 -22.63 30.51
CA ASN A 464 9.45 -22.46 30.16
C ASN A 464 9.82 -20.99 29.91
N ASN A 465 9.55 -20.16 30.93
CA ASN A 465 9.99 -18.77 31.00
C ASN A 465 10.75 -18.55 32.32
N ASN A 466 11.01 -17.29 32.66
CA ASN A 466 11.67 -16.88 33.90
C ASN A 466 10.76 -16.00 34.78
N PHE A 467 9.44 -16.25 34.76
CA PHE A 467 8.49 -15.56 35.63
C PHE A 467 8.76 -15.87 37.10
N SER A 468 8.45 -14.91 37.97
CA SER A 468 8.68 -14.99 39.41
C SER A 468 7.46 -14.51 40.21
N GLY A 469 7.47 -14.74 41.52
CA GLY A 469 6.38 -14.31 42.41
C GLY A 469 5.20 -15.27 42.43
N SER A 470 4.07 -14.82 42.97
CA SER A 470 2.84 -15.62 43.06
C SER A 470 2.02 -15.56 41.76
N ILE A 471 1.33 -16.65 41.44
CA ILE A 471 0.33 -16.63 40.36
C ILE A 471 -0.87 -15.78 40.83
N PRO A 472 -1.31 -14.77 40.04
CA PRO A 472 -2.49 -13.97 40.36
C PRO A 472 -3.77 -14.81 40.55
N SER A 473 -4.59 -14.45 41.54
CA SER A 473 -5.84 -15.16 41.80
C SER A 473 -6.83 -15.07 40.62
N SER A 474 -6.77 -13.98 39.84
CA SER A 474 -7.55 -13.85 38.59
C SER A 474 -7.31 -14.99 37.60
N ILE A 475 -6.14 -15.63 37.64
CA ILE A 475 -5.82 -16.79 36.80
C ILE A 475 -6.23 -18.09 37.50
N THR A 476 -5.92 -18.23 38.80
CA THR A 476 -6.16 -19.49 39.53
C THR A 476 -7.62 -19.74 39.86
N ASP A 477 -8.43 -18.69 39.97
CA ASP A 477 -9.86 -18.78 40.28
C ASP A 477 -10.69 -19.11 39.03
N ASN A 478 -10.10 -19.01 37.83
CA ASN A 478 -10.76 -19.35 36.57
C ASN A 478 -10.60 -20.85 36.27
N THR A 479 -11.60 -21.65 36.63
CA THR A 479 -11.57 -23.12 36.47
C THR A 479 -11.68 -23.61 35.03
N GLU A 480 -12.15 -22.77 34.10
CA GLU A 480 -12.29 -23.11 32.69
C GLU A 480 -11.02 -22.78 31.88
N LEU A 481 -10.07 -22.05 32.47
CA LEU A 481 -8.82 -21.66 31.84
C LEU A 481 -7.82 -22.84 31.83
N LYS A 482 -7.37 -23.23 30.63
CA LYS A 482 -6.23 -24.12 30.47
C LYS A 482 -4.95 -23.33 30.71
N PHE A 483 -4.44 -23.41 31.93
CA PHE A 483 -3.26 -22.67 32.37
C PHE A 483 -2.04 -23.59 32.56
N ASP A 484 -0.95 -23.27 31.86
CA ASP A 484 0.36 -23.90 32.03
C ASP A 484 1.42 -22.83 32.33
N ALA A 485 2.11 -22.98 33.46
CA ALA A 485 3.27 -22.18 33.85
C ALA A 485 4.46 -23.04 34.30
N THR A 486 4.50 -24.30 33.87
CA THR A 486 5.62 -25.22 34.14
C THR A 486 6.96 -24.64 33.69
N GLY A 487 8.06 -25.05 34.34
CA GLY A 487 9.40 -24.60 33.93
C GLY A 487 9.78 -23.17 34.31
N ASN A 488 8.92 -22.42 35.03
CA ASN A 488 9.27 -21.12 35.61
C ASN A 488 9.84 -21.29 37.03
N MET A 489 11.17 -21.34 37.15
CA MET A 489 11.88 -21.72 38.39
C MET A 489 11.56 -20.84 39.61
N TYR A 490 11.17 -19.57 39.41
CA TYR A 490 10.96 -18.60 40.49
C TYR A 490 9.48 -18.36 40.82
N LEU A 491 8.56 -19.13 40.24
CA LEU A 491 7.14 -19.04 40.59
C LEU A 491 6.85 -19.73 41.93
N LEU A 492 6.10 -19.02 42.78
CA LEU A 492 5.59 -19.51 44.04
C LEU A 492 4.26 -20.22 43.77
N CYS A 493 4.31 -21.53 43.56
CA CYS A 493 3.11 -22.33 43.31
C CYS A 493 2.62 -23.03 44.57
N THR A 494 1.30 -23.04 44.76
CA THR A 494 0.67 -23.80 45.83
C THR A 494 0.56 -25.27 45.42
N SER A 495 0.60 -26.19 46.38
CA SER A 495 0.81 -27.64 46.19
C SER A 495 -0.25 -28.40 45.34
N ASN A 496 -1.26 -27.71 44.80
CA ASN A 496 -2.34 -28.28 43.97
C ASN A 496 -2.34 -27.77 42.51
N GLN A 497 -1.30 -27.07 42.05
CA GLN A 497 -1.31 -26.37 40.76
C GLN A 497 -0.36 -27.01 39.73
N SER A 498 -0.64 -26.78 38.44
CA SER A 498 0.08 -27.30 37.26
C SER A 498 1.54 -26.85 37.15
N CYS A 499 2.08 -26.08 38.09
CA CYS A 499 3.50 -25.75 38.15
C CYS A 499 4.34 -26.95 38.65
N SER A 500 4.70 -27.86 37.77
CA SER A 500 5.68 -28.89 38.11
C SER A 500 7.08 -28.26 38.21
N ASN A 501 7.48 -27.80 39.39
CA ASN A 501 8.84 -27.34 39.66
C ASN A 501 9.78 -28.56 39.71
N SER A 502 10.58 -28.78 38.67
CA SER A 502 11.58 -29.82 38.72
C SER A 502 12.77 -29.38 39.58
N ARG A 503 12.90 -30.03 40.75
CA ARG A 503 14.01 -30.04 41.73
C ARG A 503 13.97 -28.99 42.84
N ASN A 504 14.11 -29.51 44.07
CA ASN A 504 14.36 -28.82 45.34
C ASN A 504 15.38 -27.68 45.18
N ALA A 505 14.89 -26.44 45.05
CA ALA A 505 15.71 -25.24 45.14
C ALA A 505 15.53 -24.62 46.53
N THR A 506 16.58 -24.74 47.35
CA THR A 506 16.80 -23.86 48.50
C THR A 506 16.63 -22.41 48.07
N LEU A 507 15.88 -21.61 48.85
CA LEU A 507 15.63 -20.18 48.65
C LEU A 507 16.91 -19.43 48.22
N SER A 508 17.07 -19.18 46.92
CA SER A 508 17.97 -18.18 46.39
C SER A 508 17.13 -17.04 45.83
N THR A 509 17.41 -15.84 46.32
CA THR A 509 16.70 -14.58 46.03
C THR A 509 16.61 -14.28 44.54
N PRO A 510 15.52 -13.63 44.07
CA PRO A 510 15.41 -13.19 42.69
C PRO A 510 16.54 -12.21 42.32
N PRO A 511 17.01 -12.19 41.06
CA PRO A 511 18.02 -11.23 40.63
C PRO A 511 17.43 -9.80 40.68
N PRO A 512 18.26 -8.79 41.01
CA PRO A 512 17.79 -7.41 41.09
C PRO A 512 17.37 -6.87 39.72
N PRO A 513 16.45 -5.89 39.66
CA PRO A 513 16.07 -5.27 38.39
C PRO A 513 17.23 -4.44 37.83
N GLY A 514 17.76 -4.88 36.69
CA GLY A 514 18.47 -4.04 35.72
C GLY A 514 19.93 -3.68 36.03
N THR A 515 20.85 -4.36 35.34
CA THR A 515 21.97 -3.67 34.68
C THR A 515 22.21 -4.35 33.35
N LEU A 516 22.19 -3.57 32.26
CA LEU A 516 22.60 -4.00 30.92
C LEU A 516 24.04 -4.51 30.98
N ILE A 517 24.20 -5.83 31.01
CA ILE A 517 25.48 -6.49 30.78
C ILE A 517 25.23 -7.46 29.62
N LEU A 518 25.75 -7.11 28.44
CA LEU A 518 25.80 -8.01 27.30
C LEU A 518 26.57 -9.28 27.71
N PRO A 519 25.96 -10.48 27.68
CA PRO A 519 26.72 -11.69 27.87
C PRO A 519 27.61 -11.93 26.64
N PRO A 520 28.82 -12.51 26.81
CA PRO A 520 29.69 -12.85 25.69
C PRO A 520 29.02 -13.90 24.80
N PRO A 521 29.31 -13.89 23.48
CA PRO A 521 28.68 -14.83 22.55
C PRO A 521 29.14 -16.26 22.88
N THR A 522 28.22 -17.09 23.36
CA THR A 522 28.45 -18.53 23.44
C THR A 522 28.22 -19.14 22.06
N ASN A 523 29.32 -19.48 21.41
CA ASN A 523 29.38 -20.25 20.18
C ASN A 523 28.79 -21.65 20.38
N SER A 524 27.69 -21.94 19.70
CA SER A 524 27.42 -23.30 19.22
C SER A 524 26.53 -23.30 17.98
N TYR A 525 26.95 -22.63 16.90
CA TYR A 525 26.53 -22.99 15.55
C TYR A 525 27.71 -22.83 14.58
N SER A 526 27.92 -23.88 13.78
CA SER A 526 29.06 -24.06 12.91
C SER A 526 29.15 -23.00 11.80
N HIS A 527 30.35 -22.49 11.61
CA HIS A 527 30.86 -21.63 10.54
C HIS A 527 30.07 -21.62 9.20
N SER A 528 29.77 -20.45 8.64
CA SER A 528 30.71 -19.81 7.71
C SER A 528 30.73 -18.26 7.79
N LYS A 529 31.93 -17.72 7.55
CA LYS A 529 32.41 -16.35 7.79
C LYS A 529 31.78 -15.33 6.82
N ILE A 530 31.45 -14.13 7.33
CA ILE A 530 31.81 -12.81 6.74
C ILE A 530 31.79 -11.77 7.87
N SER A 531 32.91 -11.06 8.03
CA SER A 531 33.15 -10.03 9.03
C SER A 531 32.51 -8.68 8.64
N LYS A 532 31.81 -8.01 9.56
CA LYS A 532 31.62 -6.55 9.51
C LYS A 532 31.82 -5.94 10.90
N LYS A 533 32.80 -5.04 10.99
CA LYS A 533 32.98 -4.10 12.10
C LYS A 533 31.84 -3.08 12.06
N PHE A 534 31.09 -2.95 13.15
CA PHE A 534 30.14 -1.85 13.36
C PHE A 534 30.76 -0.83 14.31
N SER A 535 30.78 0.43 13.88
CA SER A 535 31.18 1.60 14.67
C SER A 535 29.94 2.24 15.28
N ILE A 536 30.01 2.54 16.57
CA ILE A 536 28.94 3.08 17.41
C ILE A 536 28.92 4.60 17.27
N ILE A 537 28.03 5.15 16.43
CA ILE A 537 27.48 6.51 16.57
C ILE A 537 26.13 6.51 15.84
N ASN A 538 25.00 6.46 16.56
CA ASN A 538 23.66 6.96 16.10
C ASN A 538 22.57 6.75 17.18
N GLY A 539 22.86 7.11 18.43
CA GLY A 539 21.89 7.06 19.54
C GLY A 539 21.03 8.31 19.74
N ILE A 540 21.15 9.33 18.87
CA ILE A 540 20.58 10.67 19.17
C ILE A 540 19.58 11.17 18.11
N VAL A 541 19.48 10.56 16.93
CA VAL A 541 18.55 11.04 15.88
C VAL A 541 17.15 10.40 15.97
N PHE A 542 17.00 9.25 16.63
CA PHE A 542 15.75 8.49 16.64
C PHE A 542 14.67 9.01 17.62
N LEU A 543 15.01 9.96 18.50
CA LEU A 543 14.04 10.50 19.47
C LEU A 543 13.06 11.52 18.87
N LEU A 544 13.34 12.06 17.68
CA LEU A 544 12.50 13.10 17.06
C LEU A 544 11.40 12.56 16.14
N VAL A 545 11.46 11.31 15.69
CA VAL A 545 10.42 10.72 14.83
C VAL A 545 9.24 10.17 15.64
N VAL A 546 9.47 9.77 16.90
CA VAL A 546 8.42 9.18 17.76
C VAL A 546 7.53 10.23 18.44
N LEU A 547 7.90 11.52 18.42
CA LEU A 547 7.13 12.60 19.06
C LEU A 547 6.25 13.42 18.08
N VAL A 548 6.28 13.12 16.78
CA VAL A 548 5.42 13.81 15.77
C VAL A 548 4.32 12.88 15.22
N TYR A 549 4.25 11.62 15.67
CA TYR A 549 3.22 10.66 15.30
C TYR A 549 2.35 10.26 16.49
N TYR A 550 1.62 11.21 17.10
CA TYR A 550 0.39 10.93 17.86
C TYR A 550 -0.52 12.14 17.87
#